data_AF-A0A6L8E5Z8-F1
#
_entry.id   AF-A0A6L8E5Z8-F1
#
_cell.length_a   1.000
_cell.length_b   1.000
_cell.length_c   1.000
_cell.angle_alpha   90.00
_cell.angle_beta   90.00
_cell.angle_gamma   90.00
#
_symmetry.space_group_name_H-M   'P 1'
#
loop_
_entity.id
_entity.type
_entity.pdbx_description
1 polymer ?
#
loop_
_entity_poly.entity_id
_entity_poly.type
_entity_poly.pdbx_seq_one_letter_code
_entity_poly.pdbx_strand_id
1 'polypeptide(L)'
;MAGAPIIDLILRLWPRARDEGVVADPSDLDLLLATQGAPGAPGRECGLRHTFACFGADREASLALPTGERISQDGEARFVGHLLATRLLLAAGLSIDERVTRAMCDAYGLSWTASTGGNYHQTPLALAVSLWLVALDPLSATDRPLPIGWDADCFSDARRWDPEYRLFSHYDIRERALDWTTWVSAAAARRDGVSIWTIAEPLLRMRDDSRARLALAQLDDAGDQGAPAASAASMLERNRVALLLRSAEAVDSR
;
A
#
# COMPACT_ATOMS: atom_id res chain seq x y z
N MET A 1 -12.75 -5.70 22.14
CA MET A 1 -12.62 -4.65 21.12
C MET A 1 -13.68 -4.92 20.07
N ALA A 2 -14.67 -4.04 19.90
CA ALA A 2 -15.61 -4.15 18.79
C ALA A 2 -14.83 -3.82 17.50
N GLY A 3 -14.64 -4.81 16.62
CA GLY A 3 -13.80 -4.73 15.42
C GLY A 3 -14.31 -3.71 14.40
N ALA A 4 -13.44 -3.35 13.46
CA ALA A 4 -13.80 -2.61 12.26
C ALA A 4 -14.22 -3.63 11.19
N PRO A 5 -15.53 -3.85 10.94
CA PRO A 5 -16.02 -5.00 10.16
C PRO A 5 -15.47 -5.01 8.72
N ILE A 6 -15.19 -3.84 8.15
CA ILE A 6 -14.57 -3.69 6.83
C ILE A 6 -13.11 -4.14 6.82
N ILE A 7 -12.33 -3.81 7.86
CA ILE A 7 -10.95 -4.30 7.98
C ILE A 7 -10.94 -5.81 8.17
N ASP A 8 -11.80 -6.35 9.03
CA ASP A 8 -11.89 -7.80 9.25
C ASP A 8 -12.26 -8.54 7.95
N LEU A 9 -13.17 -7.96 7.16
CA LEU A 9 -13.51 -8.43 5.81
C LEU A 9 -12.29 -8.41 4.89
N ILE A 10 -11.57 -7.28 4.81
CA ILE A 10 -10.39 -7.14 3.94
C ILE A 10 -9.32 -8.17 4.31
N LEU A 11 -9.00 -8.31 5.60
CA LEU A 11 -7.98 -9.25 6.07
C LEU A 11 -8.37 -10.71 5.85
N ARG A 12 -9.67 -11.03 5.92
CA ARG A 12 -10.20 -12.38 5.61
C ARG A 12 -10.07 -12.72 4.12
N LEU A 13 -10.34 -11.75 3.23
CA LEU A 13 -10.35 -11.99 1.78
C LEU A 13 -8.96 -11.93 1.15
N TRP A 14 -8.07 -11.12 1.73
CA TRP A 14 -6.76 -10.82 1.15
C TRP A 14 -5.93 -12.04 0.74
N PRO A 15 -5.76 -13.11 1.55
CA PRO A 15 -4.91 -14.23 1.17
C PRO A 15 -5.31 -14.87 -0.16
N ARG A 16 -6.61 -15.13 -0.37
CA ARG A 16 -7.10 -15.75 -1.62
C ARG A 16 -7.06 -14.77 -2.79
N ALA A 17 -7.46 -13.52 -2.58
CA ALA A 17 -7.39 -12.52 -3.64
C ALA A 17 -5.94 -12.28 -4.09
N ARG A 18 -4.99 -12.22 -3.14
CA ARG A 18 -3.57 -12.09 -3.41
C ARG A 18 -3.04 -13.29 -4.20
N ASP A 19 -3.22 -14.50 -3.68
CA ASP A 19 -2.51 -15.68 -4.19
C ASP A 19 -3.21 -16.31 -5.41
N GLU A 20 -4.52 -16.20 -5.50
CA GLU A 20 -5.33 -16.84 -6.55
C GLU A 20 -6.02 -15.83 -7.48
N GLY A 21 -6.11 -14.55 -7.11
CA GLY A 21 -6.91 -13.56 -7.85
C GLY A 21 -8.42 -13.80 -7.75
N VAL A 22 -8.86 -14.56 -6.73
CA VAL A 22 -10.26 -15.01 -6.60
C VAL A 22 -10.87 -14.52 -5.29
N VAL A 23 -12.14 -14.10 -5.38
CA VAL A 23 -13.03 -13.85 -4.24
C VAL A 23 -14.24 -14.76 -4.39
N ALA A 24 -14.56 -15.51 -3.33
CA ALA A 24 -15.58 -16.55 -3.38
C ALA A 24 -17.00 -15.98 -3.55
N ASP A 25 -17.29 -14.87 -2.88
CA ASP A 25 -18.56 -14.15 -2.97
C ASP A 25 -18.30 -12.72 -3.44
N PRO A 26 -18.62 -12.37 -4.70
CA PRO A 26 -18.43 -11.02 -5.21
C PRO A 26 -19.21 -9.94 -4.44
N SER A 27 -20.28 -10.29 -3.73
CA SER A 27 -21.02 -9.31 -2.92
C SER A 27 -20.20 -8.76 -1.75
N ASP A 28 -19.18 -9.49 -1.30
CA ASP A 28 -18.21 -8.97 -0.33
C ASP A 28 -17.43 -7.77 -0.92
N LEU A 29 -17.19 -7.73 -2.23
CA LEU A 29 -16.53 -6.60 -2.90
C LEU A 29 -17.46 -5.40 -3.05
N ASP A 30 -18.76 -5.64 -3.27
CA ASP A 30 -19.77 -4.59 -3.30
C ASP A 30 -19.84 -3.86 -1.95
N LEU A 31 -19.70 -4.59 -0.83
CA LEU A 31 -19.62 -3.99 0.50
C LEU A 31 -18.43 -3.03 0.63
N LEU A 32 -17.26 -3.39 0.08
CA LEU A 32 -16.08 -2.51 0.08
C LEU A 32 -16.30 -1.28 -0.80
N LEU A 33 -16.82 -1.49 -2.01
CA LEU A 33 -17.09 -0.42 -2.97
C LEU A 33 -18.09 0.61 -2.42
N ALA A 34 -19.08 0.15 -1.65
CA ALA A 34 -20.06 1.01 -1.01
C ALA A 34 -19.46 1.95 0.06
N THR A 35 -18.23 1.70 0.53
CA THR A 35 -17.55 2.57 1.51
C THR A 35 -16.86 3.79 0.89
N GLN A 36 -16.83 3.90 -0.43
CA GLN A 36 -16.16 5.00 -1.11
C GLN A 36 -16.81 6.35 -0.77
N GLY A 37 -15.98 7.34 -0.39
CA GLY A 37 -16.41 8.69 -0.05
C GLY A 37 -17.27 8.81 1.23
N ALA A 38 -17.48 7.70 1.94
CA ALA A 38 -18.25 7.68 3.18
C ALA A 38 -17.49 8.40 4.32
N PRO A 39 -18.19 8.89 5.36
CA PRO A 39 -17.55 9.48 6.53
C PRO A 39 -16.47 8.56 7.13
N GLY A 40 -15.32 9.12 7.47
CA GLY A 40 -14.17 8.36 7.98
C GLY A 40 -13.18 7.89 6.91
N ALA A 41 -13.47 8.12 5.62
CA ALA A 41 -12.50 7.93 4.53
C ALA A 41 -11.36 8.97 4.61
N PRO A 42 -10.11 8.58 4.36
CA PRO A 42 -8.96 9.49 4.45
C PRO A 42 -9.07 10.62 3.43
N GLY A 43 -8.80 11.85 3.88
CA GLY A 43 -8.83 13.06 3.06
C GLY A 43 -10.23 13.54 2.64
N ARG A 44 -11.31 12.92 3.15
CA ARG A 44 -12.68 13.37 2.88
C ARG A 44 -12.92 14.82 3.34
N GLU A 45 -12.39 15.17 4.50
CA GLU A 45 -12.57 16.49 5.11
C GLU A 45 -11.91 17.62 4.32
N CYS A 46 -10.89 17.29 3.53
CA CYS A 46 -10.20 18.21 2.63
C CYS A 46 -10.61 18.01 1.16
N GLY A 47 -11.75 17.36 0.91
CA GLY A 47 -12.37 17.33 -0.41
C GLY A 47 -12.17 16.07 -1.24
N LEU A 48 -11.33 15.10 -0.83
CA LEU A 48 -11.21 13.82 -1.54
C LEU A 48 -12.52 13.03 -1.47
N ARG A 49 -12.91 12.41 -2.60
CA ARG A 49 -14.18 11.70 -2.73
C ARG A 49 -14.04 10.21 -3.05
N HIS A 50 -12.87 9.77 -3.51
CA HIS A 50 -12.72 8.41 -4.03
C HIS A 50 -11.96 7.46 -3.09
N THR A 51 -11.63 7.92 -1.87
CA THR A 51 -11.03 7.05 -0.85
C THR A 51 -12.09 6.21 -0.13
N PHE A 52 -11.67 5.06 0.42
CA PHE A 52 -12.57 4.09 1.07
C PHE A 52 -12.59 4.26 2.59
N ALA A 53 -13.78 4.34 3.19
CA ALA A 53 -13.95 4.41 4.65
C ALA A 53 -13.91 3.01 5.28
N CYS A 54 -12.75 2.58 5.78
CA CYS A 54 -12.59 1.27 6.43
C CYS A 54 -12.90 1.28 7.93
N PHE A 55 -13.10 2.47 8.51
CA PHE A 55 -13.40 2.70 9.91
C PHE A 55 -14.55 3.68 10.04
N GLY A 56 -15.34 3.56 11.12
CA GLY A 56 -16.35 4.56 11.46
C GLY A 56 -15.73 5.94 11.68
N ALA A 57 -16.47 7.00 11.33
CA ALA A 57 -16.02 8.38 11.53
C ALA A 57 -16.01 8.80 13.01
N ASP A 58 -16.79 8.11 13.84
CA ASP A 58 -17.02 8.39 15.27
C ASP A 58 -16.05 7.65 16.20
N ARG A 59 -15.08 6.92 15.65
CA ARG A 59 -14.15 6.08 16.41
C ARG A 59 -12.72 6.30 15.97
N GLU A 60 -11.81 6.34 16.94
CA GLU A 60 -10.37 6.35 16.68
C GLU A 60 -9.95 5.03 16.02
N ALA A 61 -9.32 5.13 14.85
CA ALA A 61 -8.89 4.01 14.05
C ALA A 61 -7.55 3.46 14.55
N SER A 62 -7.47 2.14 14.65
CA SER A 62 -6.22 1.42 14.90
C SER A 62 -6.22 0.11 14.11
N LEU A 63 -5.03 -0.38 13.79
CA LEU A 63 -4.86 -1.53 12.91
C LEU A 63 -3.63 -2.35 13.31
N ALA A 64 -3.74 -3.67 13.18
CA ALA A 64 -2.58 -4.55 13.17
C ALA A 64 -2.49 -5.21 11.79
N LEU A 65 -1.33 -5.13 11.16
CA LEU A 65 -1.07 -5.77 9.88
C LEU A 65 -0.74 -7.25 10.06
N PRO A 66 -0.97 -8.09 9.03
CA PRO A 66 -0.64 -9.51 9.08
C PRO A 66 0.80 -9.77 9.52
N THR A 67 1.74 -8.99 9.01
CA THR A 67 3.18 -9.01 9.33
C THR A 67 3.53 -8.50 10.74
N GLY A 68 2.54 -8.03 11.52
CA GLY A 68 2.68 -7.76 12.96
C GLY A 68 2.89 -6.29 13.33
N GLU A 69 3.06 -5.39 12.36
CA GLU A 69 3.09 -3.95 12.60
C GLU A 69 1.76 -3.47 13.18
N ARG A 70 1.83 -2.48 14.08
CA ARG A 70 0.68 -1.88 14.74
C ARG A 70 0.63 -0.39 14.43
N ILE A 71 -0.56 0.07 14.06
CA ILE A 71 -0.86 1.48 13.77
C ILE A 71 -1.83 1.97 14.82
N SER A 72 -1.41 2.94 15.61
CA SER A 72 -2.21 3.57 16.67
C SER A 72 -2.64 5.00 16.33
N GLN A 73 -2.07 5.62 15.30
CA GLN A 73 -2.47 6.95 14.85
C GLN A 73 -3.68 6.86 13.92
N ASP A 74 -4.77 7.53 14.27
CA ASP A 74 -6.04 7.48 13.53
C ASP A 74 -5.90 7.77 12.03
N GLY A 75 -5.25 8.88 11.68
CA GLY A 75 -5.08 9.29 10.28
C GLY A 75 -4.28 8.29 9.44
N GLU A 76 -3.20 7.74 10.02
CA GLU A 76 -2.40 6.70 9.37
C GLU A 76 -3.19 5.40 9.23
N ALA A 77 -3.92 4.98 10.28
CA ALA A 77 -4.73 3.76 10.25
C ALA A 77 -5.83 3.85 9.18
N ARG A 78 -6.49 5.01 9.03
CA ARG A 78 -7.49 5.25 7.97
C ARG A 78 -6.87 5.20 6.58
N PHE A 79 -5.71 5.84 6.40
CA PHE A 79 -5.01 5.82 5.12
C PHE A 79 -4.57 4.41 4.75
N VAL A 80 -3.95 3.67 5.69
CA VAL A 80 -3.57 2.28 5.47
C VAL A 80 -4.81 1.40 5.21
N GLY A 81 -5.90 1.58 5.95
CA GLY A 81 -7.16 0.88 5.66
C GLY A 81 -7.63 1.08 4.22
N HIS A 82 -7.60 2.32 3.72
CA HIS A 82 -7.88 2.61 2.32
C HIS A 82 -6.92 1.90 1.36
N LEU A 83 -5.61 1.88 1.62
CA LEU A 83 -4.65 1.12 0.81
C LEU A 83 -4.98 -0.38 0.80
N LEU A 84 -5.38 -0.95 1.94
CA LEU A 84 -5.76 -2.36 2.06
C LEU A 84 -7.04 -2.68 1.26
N ALA A 85 -8.03 -1.78 1.27
CA ALA A 85 -9.24 -1.93 0.46
C ALA A 85 -8.92 -1.85 -1.03
N THR A 86 -8.16 -0.83 -1.45
CA THR A 86 -7.80 -0.62 -2.85
C THR A 86 -6.96 -1.78 -3.40
N ARG A 87 -5.96 -2.29 -2.64
CA ARG A 87 -5.15 -3.42 -3.10
C ARG A 87 -5.97 -4.71 -3.22
N LEU A 88 -6.95 -4.92 -2.34
CA LEU A 88 -7.82 -6.09 -2.41
C LEU A 88 -8.68 -6.04 -3.67
N LEU A 89 -9.28 -4.88 -3.97
CA LEU A 89 -10.10 -4.69 -5.17
C LEU A 89 -9.27 -4.85 -6.46
N LEU A 90 -8.04 -4.32 -6.48
CA LEU A 90 -7.12 -4.53 -7.61
C LEU A 90 -6.72 -6.00 -7.76
N ALA A 91 -6.37 -6.69 -6.67
CA ALA A 91 -6.02 -8.11 -6.70
C ALA A 91 -7.18 -9.01 -7.13
N ALA A 92 -8.42 -8.61 -6.83
CA ALA A 92 -9.64 -9.26 -7.31
C ALA A 92 -9.98 -8.95 -8.78
N GLY A 93 -9.16 -8.16 -9.49
CA GLY A 93 -9.31 -7.88 -10.92
C GLY A 93 -10.20 -6.68 -11.25
N LEU A 94 -10.54 -5.82 -10.28
CA LEU A 94 -11.42 -4.66 -10.50
C LEU A 94 -10.65 -3.42 -11.00
N SER A 95 -9.50 -3.58 -11.65
CA SER A 95 -8.69 -2.46 -12.17
C SER A 95 -9.38 -1.65 -13.29
N ILE A 96 -10.43 -2.20 -13.89
CA ILE A 96 -11.28 -1.53 -14.90
C ILE A 96 -12.44 -0.74 -14.29
N ASP A 97 -12.75 -0.93 -13.00
CA ASP A 97 -13.80 -0.19 -12.32
C ASP A 97 -13.28 1.22 -11.99
N GLU A 98 -13.95 2.25 -12.50
CA GLU A 98 -13.51 3.64 -12.32
C GLU A 98 -13.38 4.01 -10.84
N ARG A 99 -14.22 3.47 -9.95
CA ARG A 99 -14.13 3.74 -8.52
C ARG A 99 -12.79 3.26 -7.97
N VAL A 100 -12.33 2.09 -8.39
CA VAL A 100 -11.05 1.51 -7.98
C VAL A 100 -9.88 2.27 -8.60
N THR A 101 -9.96 2.62 -9.89
CA THR A 101 -8.93 3.42 -10.54
C THR A 101 -8.76 4.79 -9.86
N ARG A 102 -9.86 5.49 -9.56
CA ARG A 102 -9.83 6.79 -8.85
C ARG A 102 -9.29 6.66 -7.43
N ALA A 103 -9.71 5.62 -6.70
CA ALA A 103 -9.20 5.30 -5.37
C ALA A 103 -7.68 5.08 -5.37
N MET A 104 -7.16 4.36 -6.36
CA MET A 104 -5.71 4.17 -6.55
C MET A 104 -5.00 5.49 -6.88
N CYS A 105 -5.58 6.33 -7.72
CA CYS A 105 -5.02 7.64 -8.05
C CYS A 105 -4.95 8.55 -6.82
N ASP A 106 -6.02 8.62 -6.03
CA ASP A 106 -6.03 9.39 -4.78
C ASP A 106 -5.01 8.84 -3.77
N ALA A 107 -4.83 7.51 -3.70
CA ALA A 107 -3.78 6.88 -2.89
C ALA A 107 -2.37 7.32 -3.34
N TYR A 108 -2.09 7.27 -4.64
CA TYR A 108 -0.81 7.73 -5.20
C TYR A 108 -0.58 9.22 -4.94
N GLY A 109 -1.61 10.04 -5.12
CA GLY A 109 -1.59 11.45 -4.78
C GLY A 109 -1.20 11.67 -3.31
N LEU A 110 -1.76 10.88 -2.39
CA LEU A 110 -1.45 11.02 -0.96
C LEU A 110 -0.09 10.43 -0.54
N SER A 111 0.51 9.51 -1.30
CA SER A 111 1.74 8.81 -0.88
C SER A 111 2.99 9.18 -1.67
N TRP A 112 2.89 9.31 -2.99
CA TRP A 112 4.04 9.29 -3.89
C TRP A 112 4.27 10.61 -4.61
N THR A 113 3.32 11.55 -4.60
CA THR A 113 3.42 12.80 -5.38
C THR A 113 3.88 14.01 -4.58
N ALA A 114 4.35 13.81 -3.33
CA ALA A 114 4.87 14.89 -2.50
C ALA A 114 6.05 15.58 -3.20
N SER A 115 6.31 16.83 -2.81
CA SER A 115 7.32 17.70 -3.45
C SER A 115 8.62 16.96 -3.75
N THR A 116 9.16 17.18 -4.95
CA THR A 116 10.38 16.56 -5.45
C THR A 116 11.55 16.76 -4.47
N GLY A 117 12.29 15.68 -4.16
CA GLY A 117 13.43 15.73 -3.24
C GLY A 117 13.45 14.72 -2.09
N GLY A 118 12.57 13.71 -2.10
CA GLY A 118 12.66 12.56 -1.18
C GLY A 118 12.04 12.76 0.21
N ASN A 119 11.33 13.85 0.45
CA ASN A 119 10.52 14.04 1.66
C ASN A 119 9.13 13.45 1.46
N TYR A 120 9.06 12.11 1.47
CA TYR A 120 7.76 11.44 1.52
C TYR A 120 7.07 11.83 2.85
N HIS A 121 5.89 12.44 2.76
CA HIS A 121 5.13 12.87 3.96
C HIS A 121 4.46 11.72 4.70
N GLN A 122 4.32 10.57 4.04
CA GLN A 122 3.76 9.38 4.64
C GLN A 122 4.79 8.65 5.49
N THR A 123 4.32 7.91 6.48
CA THR A 123 5.17 7.04 7.29
C THR A 123 5.81 5.94 6.41
N PRO A 124 6.98 5.41 6.80
CA PRO A 124 7.57 4.27 6.09
C PRO A 124 6.61 3.07 5.97
N LEU A 125 5.75 2.86 6.97
CA LEU A 125 4.76 1.79 6.95
C LEU A 125 3.69 2.00 5.88
N ALA A 126 3.13 3.22 5.78
CA ALA A 126 2.14 3.54 4.76
C ALA A 126 2.72 3.42 3.34
N LEU A 127 3.98 3.84 3.14
CA LEU A 127 4.69 3.66 1.87
C LEU A 127 4.95 2.18 1.56
N ALA A 128 5.37 1.38 2.54
CA ALA A 128 5.56 -0.06 2.38
C ALA A 128 4.25 -0.75 1.96
N VAL A 129 3.13 -0.40 2.60
CA VAL A 129 1.80 -0.96 2.24
C VAL A 129 1.36 -0.49 0.86
N SER A 130 1.65 0.75 0.46
CA SER A 130 1.24 1.29 -0.85
C SER A 130 1.99 0.68 -2.03
N LEU A 131 3.15 0.04 -1.81
CA LEU A 131 3.86 -0.74 -2.85
C LEU A 131 2.97 -1.81 -3.50
N TRP A 132 2.01 -2.36 -2.74
CA TRP A 132 1.04 -3.31 -3.29
C TRP A 132 0.19 -2.70 -4.41
N LEU A 133 -0.13 -1.41 -4.35
CA LEU A 133 -0.86 -0.75 -5.41
C LEU A 133 -0.01 -0.68 -6.69
N VAL A 134 1.26 -0.30 -6.56
CA VAL A 134 2.22 -0.26 -7.68
C VAL A 134 2.40 -1.64 -8.31
N ALA A 135 2.54 -2.68 -7.47
CA ALA A 135 2.71 -4.05 -7.90
C ALA A 135 1.45 -4.66 -8.57
N LEU A 136 0.26 -4.11 -8.29
CA LEU A 136 -1.02 -4.57 -8.84
C LEU A 136 -1.54 -3.68 -9.98
N ASP A 137 -0.90 -2.54 -10.21
CA ASP A 137 -1.33 -1.58 -11.21
C ASP A 137 -0.98 -2.10 -12.62
N PRO A 138 -1.99 -2.42 -13.45
CA PRO A 138 -1.77 -2.97 -14.79
C PRO A 138 -1.13 -1.96 -15.75
N LEU A 139 -1.10 -0.67 -15.37
CA LEU A 139 -0.54 0.42 -16.18
C LEU A 139 0.77 0.95 -15.59
N SER A 140 1.33 0.31 -14.56
CA SER A 140 2.54 0.74 -13.83
C SER A 140 3.75 1.04 -14.71
N ALA A 141 3.86 0.41 -15.88
CA ALA A 141 4.96 0.62 -16.85
C ALA A 141 4.66 1.68 -17.92
N THR A 142 3.53 2.40 -17.83
CA THR A 142 3.06 3.32 -18.87
C THR A 142 3.18 4.78 -18.46
N ASP A 143 3.50 5.65 -19.43
CA ASP A 143 3.45 7.11 -19.27
C ASP A 143 2.02 7.67 -19.30
N ARG A 144 0.99 6.82 -19.15
CA ARG A 144 -0.39 7.29 -19.14
C ARG A 144 -0.57 8.22 -17.93
N PRO A 145 -1.13 9.43 -18.11
CA PRO A 145 -1.38 10.33 -17.00
C PRO A 145 -2.35 9.73 -15.98
N LEU A 146 -2.04 9.92 -14.70
CA LEU A 146 -2.92 9.57 -13.58
C LEU A 146 -3.98 10.67 -13.40
N PRO A 147 -5.27 10.32 -13.43
CA PRO A 147 -6.34 11.29 -13.25
C PRO A 147 -6.60 11.63 -11.76
N ILE A 148 -5.57 12.16 -11.08
CA ILE A 148 -5.61 12.61 -9.69
C ILE A 148 -6.45 13.89 -9.57
N GLY A 149 -7.37 13.93 -8.59
CA GLY A 149 -8.17 15.11 -8.28
C GLY A 149 -7.39 16.17 -7.51
N TRP A 150 -6.65 17.03 -8.23
CA TRP A 150 -5.82 18.09 -7.64
C TRP A 150 -6.60 19.30 -7.10
N ASP A 151 -7.93 19.26 -7.17
CA ASP A 151 -8.85 20.29 -6.68
C ASP A 151 -9.15 20.16 -5.18
N ALA A 152 -8.80 19.03 -4.56
CA ALA A 152 -8.93 18.84 -3.12
C ALA A 152 -8.01 19.78 -2.32
N ASP A 153 -8.53 20.37 -1.25
CA ASP A 153 -7.84 21.35 -0.39
C ASP A 153 -6.53 20.82 0.19
N CYS A 154 -6.41 19.50 0.42
CA CYS A 154 -5.15 18.93 0.91
C CYS A 154 -3.98 19.09 -0.05
N PHE A 155 -4.24 19.23 -1.35
CA PHE A 155 -3.21 19.44 -2.37
C PHE A 155 -2.85 20.92 -2.59
N SER A 156 -3.46 21.82 -1.80
CA SER A 156 -3.18 23.25 -1.82
C SER A 156 -2.06 23.66 -0.85
N ASP A 157 -1.62 22.78 0.04
CA ASP A 157 -0.50 23.05 0.95
C ASP A 157 0.85 22.97 0.22
N ALA A 158 1.37 24.14 -0.18
CA ALA A 158 2.66 24.27 -0.87
C ALA A 158 3.88 23.81 -0.04
N ARG A 159 3.72 23.57 1.28
CA ARG A 159 4.77 22.94 2.09
C ARG A 159 4.88 21.45 1.85
N ARG A 160 3.81 20.83 1.30
CA ARG A 160 3.69 19.39 1.10
C ARG A 160 3.66 18.97 -0.36
N TRP A 161 3.09 19.82 -1.20
CA TRP A 161 2.89 19.56 -2.61
C TRP A 161 3.50 20.67 -3.42
N ASP A 162 3.96 20.33 -4.62
CA ASP A 162 4.32 21.31 -5.62
C ASP A 162 3.03 21.68 -6.39
N PRO A 163 2.48 22.90 -6.20
CA PRO A 163 1.26 23.30 -6.89
C PRO A 163 1.46 23.49 -8.40
N GLU A 164 2.70 23.65 -8.86
CA GLU A 164 3.06 23.82 -10.26
C GLU A 164 3.35 22.48 -10.96
N TYR A 165 3.66 21.43 -10.19
CA TYR A 165 3.94 20.08 -10.69
C TYR A 165 2.85 19.08 -10.30
N ARG A 166 1.84 18.94 -11.17
CA ARG A 166 0.65 18.10 -10.97
C ARG A 166 0.45 17.02 -12.05
N LEU A 167 1.43 16.86 -12.94
CA LEU A 167 1.37 15.83 -13.98
C LEU A 167 2.22 14.63 -13.56
N PHE A 168 1.55 13.57 -13.15
CA PHE A 168 2.17 12.28 -12.82
C PHE A 168 1.58 11.20 -13.71
N SER A 169 2.43 10.30 -14.17
CA SER A 169 2.05 9.07 -14.85
C SER A 169 2.12 7.87 -13.90
N HIS A 170 1.57 6.73 -14.33
CA HIS A 170 1.76 5.46 -13.61
C HIS A 170 3.25 5.10 -13.49
N TYR A 171 4.02 5.34 -14.56
CA TYR A 171 5.47 5.15 -14.57
C TYR A 171 6.18 6.02 -13.52
N ASP A 172 5.85 7.32 -13.41
CA ASP A 172 6.48 8.20 -12.41
C ASP A 172 6.30 7.68 -10.98
N ILE A 173 5.12 7.16 -10.66
CA ILE A 173 4.84 6.58 -9.35
C ILE A 173 5.66 5.31 -9.12
N ARG A 174 5.73 4.43 -10.12
CA ARG A 174 6.54 3.20 -10.06
C ARG A 174 8.01 3.52 -9.83
N GLU A 175 8.57 4.48 -10.55
CA GLU A 175 9.97 4.88 -10.42
C GLU A 175 10.27 5.43 -9.03
N ARG A 176 9.42 6.34 -8.52
CA ARG A 176 9.55 6.86 -7.14
C ARG A 176 9.48 5.76 -6.10
N ALA A 177 8.55 4.81 -6.25
CA ALA A 177 8.42 3.67 -5.35
C ALA A 177 9.67 2.78 -5.36
N LEU A 178 10.21 2.47 -6.54
CA LEU A 178 11.43 1.66 -6.68
C LEU A 178 12.66 2.36 -6.10
N ASP A 179 12.80 3.67 -6.32
CA ASP A 179 13.86 4.48 -5.72
C ASP A 179 13.75 4.50 -4.20
N TRP A 180 12.53 4.65 -3.66
CA TRP A 180 12.29 4.57 -2.22
C TRP A 180 12.66 3.19 -1.65
N THR A 181 12.27 2.10 -2.31
CA THR A 181 12.62 0.75 -1.84
C THR A 181 14.11 0.51 -1.78
N THR A 182 14.86 0.98 -2.79
CA THR A 182 16.33 0.90 -2.82
C THR A 182 16.96 1.71 -1.68
N TRP A 183 16.41 2.90 -1.42
CA TRP A 183 16.88 3.76 -0.34
C TRP A 183 16.62 3.14 1.03
N VAL A 184 15.45 2.53 1.24
CA VAL A 184 15.02 2.00 2.54
C VAL A 184 15.61 0.62 2.86
N SER A 185 15.90 -0.19 1.83
CA SER A 185 16.54 -1.49 2.00
C SER A 185 17.99 -1.35 2.50
N ALA A 186 18.69 -0.32 2.04
CA ALA A 186 20.10 -0.08 2.36
C ALA A 186 20.42 0.22 3.83
N ALA A 187 19.43 0.61 4.66
CA ALA A 187 19.66 0.85 6.09
C ALA A 187 18.40 0.65 6.94
N ALA A 188 18.49 -0.17 8.00
CA ALA A 188 17.37 -0.49 8.89
C ALA A 188 16.70 0.74 9.52
N ALA A 189 17.49 1.77 9.90
CA ALA A 189 16.98 3.01 10.48
C ALA A 189 16.00 3.78 9.57
N ARG A 190 16.00 3.52 8.25
CA ARG A 190 15.10 4.18 7.28
C ARG A 190 13.71 3.55 7.21
N ARG A 191 13.56 2.34 7.76
CA ARG A 191 12.32 1.56 7.83
C ARG A 191 11.95 1.22 9.28
N ASP A 192 12.26 2.12 10.21
CA ASP A 192 11.96 1.89 11.62
C ASP A 192 10.47 1.58 11.82
N GLY A 193 10.18 0.56 12.62
CA GLY A 193 8.83 0.05 12.84
C GLY A 193 8.21 -0.76 11.69
N VAL A 194 8.91 -0.98 10.56
CA VAL A 194 8.40 -1.75 9.41
C VAL A 194 9.13 -3.07 9.29
N SER A 195 8.38 -4.18 9.19
CA SER A 195 8.97 -5.48 8.91
C SER A 195 9.51 -5.51 7.48
N ILE A 196 10.66 -6.14 7.27
CA ILE A 196 11.21 -6.31 5.91
C ILE A 196 10.23 -7.04 5.00
N TRP A 197 9.40 -7.93 5.56
CA TRP A 197 8.45 -8.75 4.81
C TRP A 197 7.30 -7.94 4.21
N THR A 198 6.93 -6.84 4.85
CA THR A 198 5.92 -5.89 4.34
C THR A 198 6.40 -5.19 3.07
N ILE A 199 7.72 -4.99 2.96
CA ILE A 199 8.36 -4.38 1.79
C ILE A 199 8.68 -5.45 0.73
N ALA A 200 9.23 -6.59 1.15
CA ALA A 200 9.69 -7.63 0.24
C ALA A 200 8.56 -8.27 -0.57
N GLU A 201 7.40 -8.50 0.05
CA GLU A 201 6.29 -9.21 -0.59
C GLU A 201 5.78 -8.55 -1.90
N PRO A 202 5.45 -7.24 -1.94
CA PRO A 202 5.07 -6.60 -3.19
C PRO A 202 6.24 -6.53 -4.19
N LEU A 203 7.49 -6.37 -3.74
CA LEU A 203 8.66 -6.34 -4.61
C LEU A 203 8.89 -7.65 -5.37
N LEU A 204 8.49 -8.80 -4.80
CA LEU A 204 8.56 -10.10 -5.50
C LEU A 204 7.75 -10.13 -6.80
N ARG A 205 6.71 -9.30 -6.93
CA ARG A 205 5.92 -9.15 -8.18
C ARG A 205 6.54 -8.19 -9.19
N MET A 206 7.53 -7.41 -8.76
CA MET A 206 8.24 -6.43 -9.58
C MET A 206 9.69 -6.84 -9.82
N ARG A 207 10.05 -8.10 -9.55
CA ARG A 207 11.43 -8.64 -9.60
C ARG A 207 12.10 -8.57 -10.97
N ASP A 208 11.35 -8.32 -12.03
CA ASP A 208 11.95 -8.09 -13.35
C ASP A 208 12.70 -6.75 -13.39
N ASP A 209 12.40 -5.83 -12.46
CA ASP A 209 13.15 -4.58 -12.28
C ASP A 209 14.44 -4.79 -11.50
N SER A 210 15.54 -4.15 -11.95
CA SER A 210 16.85 -4.27 -11.30
C SER A 210 16.89 -3.65 -9.91
N ARG A 211 16.16 -2.56 -9.65
CA ARG A 211 16.09 -1.94 -8.31
C ARG A 211 15.31 -2.81 -7.34
N ALA A 212 14.23 -3.43 -7.80
CA ALA A 212 13.47 -4.38 -6.99
C ALA A 212 14.35 -5.57 -6.56
N ARG A 213 15.13 -6.16 -7.49
CA ARG A 213 16.09 -7.23 -7.16
C ARG A 213 17.16 -6.78 -6.19
N LEU A 214 17.73 -5.59 -6.40
CA LEU A 214 18.73 -5.04 -5.48
C LEU A 214 18.17 -4.85 -4.07
N ALA A 215 16.96 -4.29 -3.96
CA ALA A 215 16.30 -4.09 -2.67
C ALA A 215 15.95 -5.43 -1.99
N LEU A 216 15.48 -6.42 -2.74
CA LEU A 216 15.19 -7.76 -2.22
C LEU A 216 16.42 -8.44 -1.63
N ALA A 217 17.56 -8.41 -2.34
CA ALA A 217 18.82 -8.98 -1.85
C ALA A 217 19.28 -8.29 -0.55
N GLN A 218 19.21 -6.96 -0.50
CA GLN A 218 19.57 -6.20 0.70
C GLN A 218 18.64 -6.46 1.89
N LEU A 219 17.35 -6.69 1.64
CA LEU A 219 16.38 -7.03 2.69
C LEU A 219 16.62 -8.43 3.25
N ASP A 220 16.96 -9.41 2.42
CA ASP A 220 17.30 -10.77 2.86
C ASP A 220 18.54 -10.75 3.76
N ASP A 221 19.61 -10.08 3.32
CA ASP A 221 20.87 -9.95 4.07
C ASP A 221 20.68 -9.26 5.43
N ALA A 222 19.77 -8.29 5.52
CA ALA A 222 19.56 -7.53 6.75
C ALA A 222 18.86 -8.32 7.86
N GLY A 223 18.07 -9.34 7.48
CA GLY A 223 17.16 -10.05 8.37
C GLY A 223 16.04 -9.17 8.93
N ASP A 224 15.03 -9.82 9.53
CA ASP A 224 13.90 -9.12 10.14
C ASP A 224 14.16 -8.82 11.62
N GLN A 225 14.72 -7.64 11.89
CA GLN A 225 14.90 -7.16 13.27
C GLN A 225 13.60 -6.55 13.85
N GLY A 226 12.53 -6.48 13.06
CA GLY A 226 11.31 -5.74 13.38
C GLY A 226 10.30 -6.53 14.22
N ALA A 227 10.04 -6.06 15.45
CA ALA A 227 9.01 -6.49 16.40
C ALA A 227 9.36 -7.69 17.31
N PRO A 228 10.04 -7.44 18.45
CA PRO A 228 10.02 -8.39 19.56
C PRO A 228 8.56 -8.62 20.01
N ALA A 229 8.15 -9.89 20.09
CA ALA A 229 6.80 -10.37 20.45
C ALA A 229 5.69 -10.28 19.38
N ALA A 230 5.99 -10.59 18.11
CA ALA A 230 4.98 -10.80 17.08
C ALA A 230 4.06 -12.01 17.38
N SER A 231 2.80 -11.94 16.94
CA SER A 231 1.84 -13.04 17.12
C SER A 231 2.23 -14.27 16.28
N ALA A 232 1.73 -15.46 16.64
CA ALA A 232 1.94 -16.67 15.82
C ALA A 232 1.45 -16.49 14.37
N ALA A 233 0.29 -15.84 14.17
CA ALA A 233 -0.23 -15.53 12.84
C ALA A 233 0.75 -14.65 12.05
N SER A 234 1.36 -13.66 12.71
CA SER A 234 2.35 -12.79 12.08
C SER A 234 3.63 -13.52 11.72
N MET A 235 4.12 -14.40 12.59
CA MET A 235 5.29 -15.22 12.28
C MET A 235 5.05 -16.17 11.10
N LEU A 236 3.84 -16.75 10.99
CA LEU A 236 3.47 -17.56 9.85
C LEU A 236 3.46 -16.75 8.55
N GLU A 237 2.90 -15.54 8.57
CA GLU A 237 2.87 -14.67 7.39
C GLU A 237 4.27 -14.24 6.95
N ARG A 238 5.12 -13.85 7.90
CA ARG A 238 6.54 -13.52 7.63
C ARG A 238 7.28 -14.69 7.02
N ASN A 239 7.11 -15.89 7.59
CA ASN A 239 7.73 -17.10 7.07
C ASN A 239 7.23 -17.44 5.65
N ARG A 240 5.94 -17.21 5.35
CA ARG A 240 5.40 -17.39 4.00
C ARG A 240 6.11 -16.48 3.00
N VAL A 241 6.30 -15.20 3.31
CA VAL A 241 7.04 -14.26 2.43
C VAL A 241 8.51 -14.69 2.29
N ALA A 242 9.17 -15.06 3.39
CA ALA A 242 10.55 -15.55 3.35
C ALA A 242 10.73 -16.78 2.46
N LEU A 243 9.76 -17.71 2.47
CA LEU A 243 9.76 -18.87 1.57
C LEU A 243 9.59 -18.49 0.11
N LEU A 244 8.75 -17.48 -0.19
CA LEU A 244 8.60 -16.98 -1.55
C LEU A 244 9.90 -16.34 -2.07
N LEU A 245 10.59 -15.58 -1.21
CA LEU A 245 11.87 -14.96 -1.55
C LEU A 245 12.93 -16.00 -1.92
N ARG A 246 13.16 -16.98 -1.04
CA ARG A 246 14.10 -18.09 -1.32
C ARG A 246 13.74 -18.88 -2.58
N SER A 247 12.45 -19.04 -2.84
CA SER A 247 11.99 -19.75 -4.05
C SER A 247 12.26 -18.96 -5.32
N ALA A 248 12.20 -17.63 -5.27
CA ALA A 248 12.51 -16.76 -6.41
C ALA A 248 14.01 -16.81 -6.76
N GLU A 249 14.89 -16.74 -5.76
CA GLU A 249 16.35 -16.81 -5.97
C GLU A 249 16.81 -18.14 -6.57
N ALA A 250 16.16 -19.24 -6.19
CA ALA A 250 16.43 -20.57 -6.73
C ALA A 250 16.06 -20.70 -8.22
N VAL A 251 15.14 -19.87 -8.72
CA VAL A 251 14.79 -19.80 -10.15
C VAL A 251 15.85 -18.98 -10.90
N ASP A 252 16.29 -17.86 -10.35
CA ASP A 252 17.28 -16.97 -10.99
C ASP A 252 18.69 -17.57 -11.08
N SER A 253 18.97 -18.60 -10.27
CA SER A 253 20.25 -19.33 -10.25
C SER A 253 20.33 -20.49 -11.25
N ARG A 254 19.27 -20.75 -12.03
CA ARG A 254 19.18 -21.82 -13.04
C ARG A 254 19.25 -21.28 -14.46
#